data_AF-A0AA37LYQ3-F1
#
_entry.id   AF-A0AA37LYQ3-F1
#
_cell.length_a   1.000
_cell.length_b   1.000
_cell.length_c   1.000
_cell.angle_alpha   90.00
_cell.angle_beta   90.00
_cell.angle_gamma   90.00
#
_symmetry.space_group_name_H-M   'P 1'
#
loop_
_entity.id
_entity.type
_entity.pdbx_description
1 polymer ?
#
loop_
_entity_poly.entity_id
_entity_poly.type
_entity_poly.pdbx_seq_one_letter_code
_entity_poly.pdbx_strand_id
1 'polypeptide(L)'
;MTRLEMLPDELLLAIAESVQDIRGLASMAKMNRRLNVITTPLLYREEVRREKHDALFYCADEGLLGVLELLRVAGQSFTARNIIIPEQSKIDIRSLIMEFKSFGVQMTILMAGWIDEGAIHRAVLKGQIDVVRWLISHGVPVNKTSANLCKCDGGSGSSPGNPLHLALCRGQQEVAHILLANGAKIEELEPVISKTP
;
A
#
# COMPACT_ATOMS: atom_id res chain seq x y z
N MET A 1 -20.00 37.88 -16.70
CA MET A 1 -19.61 36.92 -15.64
C MET A 1 -18.73 35.85 -16.27
N THR A 2 -17.43 35.84 -15.97
CA THR A 2 -16.51 34.80 -16.44
C THR A 2 -16.86 33.49 -15.75
N ARG A 3 -17.45 32.54 -16.49
CA ARG A 3 -17.67 31.18 -16.00
C ARG A 3 -16.34 30.43 -16.03
N LEU A 4 -16.12 29.57 -15.04
CA LEU A 4 -14.92 28.73 -14.94
C LEU A 4 -14.67 27.92 -16.23
N GLU A 5 -15.76 27.56 -16.92
CA GLU A 5 -15.78 26.80 -18.18
C GLU A 5 -15.13 27.54 -19.35
N MET A 6 -15.06 28.88 -19.31
CA MET A 6 -14.52 29.72 -20.38
C MET A 6 -13.04 30.08 -20.15
N LEU A 7 -12.45 29.68 -19.03
CA LEU A 7 -11.04 29.92 -18.76
C LEU A 7 -10.16 29.01 -19.63
N PRO A 8 -8.98 29.45 -20.09
CA PRO A 8 -7.96 28.60 -20.69
C PRO A 8 -7.43 27.53 -19.74
N ASP A 9 -6.83 26.45 -20.28
CA ASP A 9 -6.31 25.35 -19.47
C ASP A 9 -5.19 25.79 -18.53
N GLU A 10 -4.39 26.79 -18.92
CA GLU A 10 -3.29 27.33 -18.12
C GLU A 10 -3.79 28.03 -16.85
N LEU A 11 -4.90 28.78 -16.95
CA LEU A 11 -5.50 29.42 -15.78
C LEU A 11 -6.20 28.40 -14.87
N LEU A 12 -6.83 27.39 -15.47
CA LEU A 12 -7.43 26.29 -14.70
C LEU A 12 -6.36 25.48 -13.96
N LEU A 13 -5.21 25.24 -14.60
CA LEU A 13 -4.05 24.60 -13.99
C LEU A 13 -3.51 25.45 -12.84
N ALA A 14 -3.30 26.75 -13.04
CA ALA A 14 -2.83 27.66 -12.00
C ALA A 14 -3.80 27.72 -10.79
N ILE A 15 -5.12 27.71 -11.05
CA ILE A 15 -6.12 27.60 -9.98
C ILE A 15 -5.96 26.25 -9.26
N ALA A 16 -5.87 25.14 -9.99
CA ALA A 16 -5.72 23.82 -9.37
C ALA A 16 -4.42 23.70 -8.55
N GLU A 17 -3.30 24.25 -9.02
CA GLU A 17 -2.03 24.29 -8.29
C GLU A 17 -2.11 25.10 -6.98
N SER A 18 -2.98 26.11 -6.92
CA SER A 18 -3.25 26.86 -5.68
C SER A 18 -4.07 26.06 -4.67
N VAL A 19 -4.85 25.07 -5.12
CA VAL A 19 -5.66 24.20 -4.27
C VAL A 19 -4.77 23.06 -3.76
N GLN A 20 -3.93 23.35 -2.75
CA GLN A 20 -3.04 22.38 -2.09
C GLN A 20 -3.80 21.45 -1.11
N ASP A 21 -5.03 21.06 -1.44
CA ASP A 21 -5.84 20.10 -0.67
C ASP A 21 -6.40 19.02 -1.60
N ILE A 22 -6.20 17.75 -1.19
CA ILE A 22 -6.63 16.60 -1.97
C ILE A 22 -8.14 16.57 -2.19
N ARG A 23 -8.94 17.04 -1.21
CA ARG A 23 -10.41 17.04 -1.30
C ARG A 23 -10.87 18.12 -2.26
N GLY A 24 -10.20 19.28 -2.26
CA GLY A 24 -10.43 20.34 -3.23
C GLY A 24 -10.13 19.87 -4.66
N LEU A 25 -8.95 19.29 -4.89
CA LEU A 25 -8.55 18.73 -6.18
C LEU A 25 -9.50 17.61 -6.65
N ALA A 26 -9.92 16.71 -5.74
CA ALA A 26 -10.87 15.65 -6.06
C ALA A 26 -12.26 16.20 -6.40
N SER A 27 -12.69 17.26 -5.72
CA SER A 27 -13.95 17.93 -6.02
C SER A 27 -13.89 18.56 -7.42
N MET A 28 -12.79 19.26 -7.76
CA MET A 28 -12.58 19.79 -9.11
C MET A 28 -12.57 18.68 -10.17
N ALA A 29 -11.89 17.57 -9.89
CA ALA A 29 -11.82 16.42 -10.80
C ALA A 29 -13.21 15.82 -11.10
N LYS A 30 -14.14 15.91 -10.15
CA LYS A 30 -15.51 15.40 -10.28
C LYS A 30 -16.46 16.36 -11.01
N MET A 31 -16.11 17.64 -11.14
CA MET A 31 -17.01 18.64 -11.72
C MET A 31 -17.29 18.41 -13.21
N ASN A 32 -16.26 18.11 -14.00
CA ASN A 32 -16.40 17.79 -15.42
C ASN A 32 -15.14 17.09 -15.97
N ARG A 33 -15.26 16.55 -17.20
CA ARG A 33 -14.17 15.81 -17.87
C ARG A 33 -12.92 16.67 -18.11
N ARG A 34 -13.07 17.97 -18.41
CA ARG A 34 -11.95 18.87 -18.68
C ARG A 34 -11.12 19.09 -17.41
N LEU A 35 -11.78 19.44 -16.31
CA LEU A 35 -11.16 19.59 -14.99
C LEU A 35 -10.58 18.27 -14.50
N ASN A 36 -11.26 17.15 -14.76
CA ASN A 36 -10.73 15.82 -14.45
C ASN A 36 -9.33 15.62 -15.05
N VAL A 37 -9.15 15.89 -16.34
CA VAL A 37 -7.85 15.73 -17.02
C VAL A 37 -6.78 16.65 -16.43
N ILE A 38 -7.12 17.91 -16.12
CA ILE A 38 -6.17 18.90 -15.58
C ILE A 38 -5.79 18.58 -14.13
N THR A 39 -6.75 18.23 -13.27
CA THR A 39 -6.50 18.08 -11.84
C THR A 39 -6.02 16.69 -11.45
N THR A 40 -6.25 15.66 -12.26
CA THR A 40 -5.85 14.27 -11.93
C THR A 40 -4.34 14.12 -11.68
N PRO A 41 -3.44 14.64 -12.53
CA PRO A 41 -2.00 14.60 -12.25
C PRO A 41 -1.62 15.32 -10.96
N LEU A 42 -2.26 16.46 -10.68
CA LEU A 42 -2.02 17.25 -9.46
C LEU A 42 -2.52 16.53 -8.21
N LEU A 43 -3.69 15.87 -8.30
CA LEU A 43 -4.28 15.09 -7.23
C LEU A 43 -3.32 13.98 -6.76
N TYR A 44 -2.75 13.22 -7.70
CA TYR A 44 -1.82 12.14 -7.37
C TYR A 44 -0.45 12.66 -6.93
N ARG A 45 0.04 13.78 -7.45
CA ARG A 45 1.26 14.44 -6.91
C ARG A 45 1.05 14.86 -5.46
N GLU A 46 -0.11 15.41 -5.13
CA GLU A 46 -0.45 15.83 -3.77
C GLU A 46 -0.61 14.63 -2.82
N GLU A 47 -1.18 13.52 -3.29
CA GLU A 47 -1.22 12.25 -2.54
C GLU A 47 0.19 11.75 -2.20
N VAL A 48 1.11 11.74 -3.18
CA VAL A 48 2.51 11.34 -2.97
C VAL A 48 3.19 12.28 -1.98
N ARG A 49 2.99 13.60 -2.11
CA ARG A 49 3.55 14.62 -1.23
C ARG A 49 3.13 14.45 0.24
N ARG A 50 1.91 13.95 0.47
CA ARG A 50 1.37 13.74 1.83
C ARG A 50 1.81 12.42 2.47
N GLU A 51 2.46 11.54 1.70
CA GLU A 51 2.99 10.24 2.16
C GLU A 51 1.95 9.34 2.85
N LYS A 52 0.67 9.50 2.53
CA LYS A 52 -0.39 8.67 3.10
C LYS A 52 -0.53 7.31 2.42
N HIS A 53 -0.24 7.27 1.12
CA HIS A 53 -0.27 6.06 0.31
C HIS A 53 -1.65 5.36 0.27
N ASP A 54 -2.73 6.01 0.70
CA ASP A 54 -4.08 5.44 0.77
C ASP A 54 -4.52 4.94 -0.61
N ALA A 55 -4.26 5.73 -1.66
CA ALA A 55 -4.54 5.37 -3.04
C ALA A 55 -3.79 4.11 -3.48
N LEU A 56 -2.53 3.91 -3.06
CA LEU A 56 -1.74 2.74 -3.40
C LEU A 56 -2.38 1.46 -2.84
N PHE A 57 -2.73 1.46 -1.56
CA PHE A 57 -3.34 0.30 -0.91
C PHE A 57 -4.75 0.03 -1.45
N TYR A 58 -5.52 1.08 -1.74
CA TYR A 58 -6.83 0.94 -2.40
C TYR A 58 -6.71 0.31 -3.79
N CYS A 59 -5.73 0.72 -4.60
CA CYS A 59 -5.53 0.13 -5.93
C CYS A 59 -5.07 -1.33 -5.85
N ALA A 60 -4.25 -1.66 -4.86
CA ALA A 60 -3.85 -3.03 -4.59
C ALA A 60 -5.02 -3.92 -4.11
N ASP A 61 -5.99 -3.33 -3.43
CA ASP A 61 -7.21 -4.02 -2.98
C ASP A 61 -8.15 -4.31 -4.15
N GLU A 62 -8.44 -3.27 -4.94
CA GLU A 62 -9.48 -3.27 -5.98
C GLU A 62 -8.98 -3.71 -7.37
N GLY A 63 -7.66 -3.80 -7.59
CA GLY A 63 -7.11 -4.23 -8.88
C GLY A 63 -6.94 -3.10 -9.90
N LEU A 64 -6.81 -1.84 -9.46
CA LEU A 64 -6.85 -0.66 -10.32
C LEU A 64 -5.49 -0.32 -10.97
N LEU A 65 -5.08 -1.10 -11.97
CA LEU A 65 -3.80 -0.89 -12.68
C LEU A 65 -3.65 0.50 -13.30
N GLY A 66 -4.72 1.05 -13.89
CA GLY A 66 -4.67 2.39 -14.50
C GLY A 66 -4.32 3.48 -13.48
N VAL A 67 -4.78 3.33 -12.24
CA VAL A 67 -4.44 4.28 -11.17
C VAL A 67 -3.05 4.04 -10.62
N LEU A 68 -2.57 2.79 -10.58
CA LEU A 68 -1.18 2.47 -10.24
C LEU A 68 -0.19 3.12 -11.22
N GLU A 69 -0.52 3.17 -12.50
CA GLU A 69 0.26 3.91 -13.49
C GLU A 69 0.27 5.42 -13.22
N LEU A 70 -0.85 6.01 -12.84
CA LEU A 70 -0.91 7.43 -12.46
C LEU A 70 -0.05 7.71 -11.22
N LEU A 71 -0.09 6.82 -10.23
CA LEU A 71 0.77 6.89 -9.04
C LEU A 71 2.25 6.73 -9.41
N ARG A 72 2.59 5.86 -10.36
CA ARG A 72 3.96 5.71 -10.88
C ARG A 72 4.47 7.00 -11.51
N VAL A 73 3.66 7.61 -12.38
CA VAL A 73 3.99 8.89 -13.02
C VAL A 73 4.13 10.02 -11.99
N ALA A 74 3.35 9.98 -10.90
CA ALA A 74 3.49 10.90 -9.78
C ALA A 74 4.73 10.65 -8.90
N GLY A 75 5.47 9.56 -9.11
CA GLY A 75 6.67 9.22 -8.35
C GLY A 75 6.39 8.50 -7.02
N GLN A 76 5.24 7.87 -6.88
CA GLN A 76 4.87 7.11 -5.69
C GLN A 76 5.83 5.92 -5.47
N SER A 77 6.33 5.77 -4.25
CA SER A 77 7.06 4.56 -3.85
C SER A 77 6.08 3.41 -3.62
N PHE A 78 6.26 2.29 -4.33
CA PHE A 78 5.45 1.06 -4.15
C PHE A 78 5.94 0.17 -3.00
N THR A 79 7.04 0.57 -2.36
CA THR A 79 7.66 -0.15 -1.25
C THR A 79 7.15 0.32 0.12
N ALA A 80 6.22 1.27 0.13
CA ALA A 80 5.57 1.84 1.29
C ALA A 80 4.93 0.77 2.19
N ARG A 81 4.93 1.05 3.50
CA ARG A 81 4.28 0.22 4.51
C ARG A 81 3.03 0.94 5.03
N ASN A 82 1.96 0.19 5.24
CA ASN A 82 0.75 0.66 5.87
C ASN A 82 0.61 -0.02 7.23
N ILE A 83 0.70 0.80 8.27
CA ILE A 83 0.54 0.36 9.66
C ILE A 83 -0.88 0.71 10.09
N ILE A 84 -1.72 -0.32 10.29
CA ILE A 84 -3.09 -0.15 10.75
C ILE A 84 -3.13 -0.45 12.24
N ILE A 85 -3.53 0.55 13.00
CA ILE A 85 -3.60 0.52 14.45
C ILE A 85 -5.02 0.14 14.86
N PRO A 86 -5.23 -0.93 15.64
CA PRO A 86 -6.54 -1.28 16.17
C PRO A 86 -7.08 -0.14 17.05
N GLU A 87 -8.38 0.12 16.97
CA GLU A 87 -9.05 1.21 17.73
C GLU A 87 -8.82 1.13 19.25
N GLN A 88 -8.50 -0.05 19.79
CA GLN A 88 -8.26 -0.27 21.22
C GLN A 88 -6.80 -0.03 21.63
N SER A 89 -5.91 0.34 20.72
CA SER A 89 -4.49 0.57 21.02
C SER A 89 -4.31 1.79 21.92
N LYS A 90 -3.83 1.58 23.14
CA LYS A 90 -3.43 2.65 24.08
C LYS A 90 -2.02 3.20 23.84
N ILE A 91 -1.31 2.67 22.85
CA ILE A 91 0.12 2.94 22.63
C ILE A 91 0.30 4.09 21.64
N ASP A 92 1.09 5.11 22.01
CA ASP A 92 1.49 6.19 21.12
C ASP A 92 2.64 5.75 20.19
N ILE A 93 2.28 5.54 18.92
CA ILE A 93 3.14 5.22 17.78
C ILE A 93 4.36 6.15 17.66
N ARG A 94 4.19 7.46 17.91
CA ARG A 94 5.26 8.45 17.70
C ARG A 94 6.41 8.26 18.69
N SER A 95 6.06 8.00 19.95
CA SER A 95 7.02 7.70 21.01
C SER A 95 7.74 6.36 20.74
N LEU A 96 7.01 5.37 20.24
CA LEU A 96 7.51 4.02 19.97
C LEU A 96 8.54 3.96 18.81
N ILE A 97 8.27 4.66 17.70
CA ILE A 97 9.15 4.69 16.51
C ILE A 97 10.50 5.36 16.81
N MET A 98 10.52 6.32 17.74
CA MET A 98 11.74 7.05 18.14
C MET A 98 12.60 6.23 19.11
N GLU A 99 12.01 5.51 20.06
CA GLU A 99 12.75 4.70 21.04
C GLU A 99 13.29 3.38 20.47
N PHE A 100 12.58 2.75 19.52
CA PHE A 100 12.88 1.39 19.06
C PHE A 100 13.53 1.33 17.67
N LYS A 101 14.24 2.37 17.24
CA LYS A 101 15.09 2.29 16.04
C LYS A 101 16.18 1.20 16.13
N SER A 102 16.50 0.74 17.34
CA SER A 102 17.53 -0.28 17.62
C SER A 102 17.00 -1.71 17.82
N PHE A 103 15.73 -1.88 18.22
CA PHE A 103 15.08 -3.18 18.42
C PHE A 103 13.94 -3.28 17.40
N GLY A 104 14.09 -4.17 16.41
CA GLY A 104 13.26 -4.23 15.21
C GLY A 104 11.76 -3.93 15.43
N VAL A 105 11.32 -2.81 14.86
CA VAL A 105 9.94 -2.27 14.88
C VAL A 105 8.86 -3.34 14.64
N GLN A 106 9.20 -4.38 13.86
CA GLN A 106 8.29 -5.45 13.48
C GLN A 106 7.88 -6.36 14.66
N MET A 107 8.75 -6.61 15.65
CA MET A 107 8.37 -7.38 16.84
C MET A 107 7.39 -6.61 17.73
N THR A 108 7.53 -5.29 17.79
CA THR A 108 6.61 -4.46 18.58
C THR A 108 5.24 -4.35 17.92
N ILE A 109 5.20 -4.18 16.59
CA ILE A 109 3.97 -4.26 15.79
C ILE A 109 3.25 -5.59 16.04
N LEU A 110 4.03 -6.68 16.05
CA LEU A 110 3.49 -8.01 16.31
C LEU A 110 2.86 -8.11 17.70
N MET A 111 3.60 -7.76 18.75
CA MET A 111 3.13 -7.83 20.14
C MET A 111 1.95 -6.88 20.43
N ALA A 112 1.90 -5.73 19.75
CA ALA A 112 0.81 -4.76 19.89
C ALA A 112 -0.46 -5.15 19.10
N GLY A 113 -0.41 -6.22 18.31
CA GLY A 113 -1.51 -6.64 17.44
C GLY A 113 -1.78 -5.67 16.29
N TRP A 114 -0.80 -4.85 15.92
CA TRP A 114 -0.92 -3.91 14.80
C TRP A 114 -0.72 -4.64 13.47
N ILE A 115 -1.48 -4.25 12.46
CA ILE A 115 -1.31 -4.80 11.12
C ILE A 115 -0.24 -4.00 10.41
N ASP A 116 0.70 -4.67 9.78
CA ASP A 116 1.73 -4.03 8.98
C ASP A 116 1.85 -4.75 7.65
N GLU A 117 1.57 -4.03 6.58
CA GLU A 117 1.53 -4.58 5.24
C GLU A 117 2.18 -3.67 4.21
N GLY A 118 2.40 -4.23 3.03
CA GLY A 118 2.80 -3.51 1.83
C GLY A 118 1.80 -3.78 0.73
N ALA A 119 1.83 -2.98 -0.34
CA ALA A 119 0.88 -3.09 -1.44
C ALA A 119 0.81 -4.52 -2.02
N ILE A 120 1.95 -5.21 -2.13
CA ILE A 120 2.01 -6.60 -2.61
C ILE A 120 1.25 -7.57 -1.71
N HIS A 121 1.32 -7.40 -0.38
CA HIS A 121 0.59 -8.25 0.56
C HIS A 121 -0.92 -8.08 0.39
N ARG A 122 -1.38 -6.83 0.22
CA ARG A 122 -2.79 -6.51 -0.01
C ARG A 122 -3.30 -7.10 -1.33
N ALA A 123 -2.51 -6.95 -2.40
CA ALA A 123 -2.83 -7.53 -3.72
C ALA A 123 -2.91 -9.05 -3.68
N VAL A 124 -1.96 -9.73 -3.02
CA VAL A 124 -2.02 -11.19 -2.82
C VAL A 124 -3.20 -11.56 -1.94
N LEU A 125 -3.44 -10.85 -0.83
CA LEU A 125 -4.58 -11.11 0.04
C LEU A 125 -5.88 -11.04 -0.76
N LYS A 126 -6.04 -10.11 -1.69
CA LYS A 126 -7.23 -10.01 -2.54
C LYS A 126 -7.22 -10.90 -3.79
N GLY A 127 -6.10 -11.54 -4.11
CA GLY A 127 -5.97 -12.35 -5.31
C GLY A 127 -5.87 -11.53 -6.60
N GLN A 128 -5.39 -10.30 -6.51
CA GLN A 128 -5.24 -9.38 -7.64
C GLN A 128 -3.99 -9.73 -8.45
N ILE A 129 -4.07 -10.79 -9.26
CA ILE A 129 -2.93 -11.40 -9.96
C ILE A 129 -2.17 -10.37 -10.82
N ASP A 130 -2.89 -9.55 -11.58
CA ASP A 130 -2.26 -8.58 -12.48
C ASP A 130 -1.56 -7.45 -11.71
N VAL A 131 -2.11 -7.03 -10.57
CA VAL A 131 -1.43 -6.09 -9.68
C VAL A 131 -0.19 -6.71 -9.06
N VAL A 132 -0.23 -7.99 -8.67
CA VAL A 132 0.96 -8.70 -8.17
C VAL A 132 2.06 -8.72 -9.22
N ARG A 133 1.74 -9.11 -10.47
CA ARG A 133 2.70 -9.07 -11.59
C ARG A 133 3.27 -7.67 -11.81
N TRP A 134 2.40 -6.66 -11.80
CA TRP A 134 2.77 -5.28 -12.03
C TRP A 134 3.68 -4.74 -10.92
N LEU A 135 3.38 -5.00 -9.65
CA LEU A 135 4.22 -4.55 -8.53
C LEU A 135 5.61 -5.19 -8.59
N ILE A 136 5.69 -6.48 -8.90
CA ILE A 136 6.96 -7.20 -9.02
C ILE A 136 7.80 -6.65 -10.19
N SER A 137 7.18 -6.40 -11.35
CA SER A 137 7.89 -5.84 -12.51
C SER A 137 8.43 -4.43 -12.27
N HIS A 138 7.86 -3.70 -11.30
CA HIS A 138 8.30 -2.38 -10.86
C HIS A 138 9.22 -2.42 -9.62
N GLY A 139 9.83 -3.57 -9.34
CA GLY A 139 10.90 -3.69 -8.33
C GLY A 139 10.41 -3.78 -6.89
N VAL A 140 9.12 -4.07 -6.65
CA VAL A 140 8.65 -4.37 -5.31
C VAL A 140 9.22 -5.73 -4.86
N PRO A 141 9.94 -5.79 -3.72
CA PRO A 141 10.57 -7.03 -3.27
C PRO A 141 9.54 -8.09 -2.85
N VAL A 142 9.69 -9.28 -3.42
CA VAL A 142 8.77 -10.42 -3.25
C VAL A 142 8.82 -11.11 -1.88
N ASN A 143 9.91 -10.91 -1.13
CA ASN A 143 10.14 -11.53 0.18
C ASN A 143 9.93 -10.57 1.34
N LYS A 144 9.29 -9.41 1.12
CA LYS A 144 8.95 -8.53 2.23
C LYS A 144 8.00 -9.25 3.17
N THR A 145 8.18 -9.07 4.47
CA THR A 145 7.28 -9.64 5.46
C THR A 145 6.22 -8.62 5.90
N SER A 146 5.01 -9.12 6.12
CA SER A 146 3.90 -8.42 6.77
C SER A 146 3.72 -8.95 8.20
N ALA A 147 2.91 -8.31 9.02
CA ALA A 147 2.58 -8.78 10.37
C ALA A 147 1.07 -8.75 10.60
N ASN A 148 0.52 -9.77 11.25
CA ASN A 148 -0.90 -9.87 11.63
C ASN A 148 -1.91 -9.91 10.45
N LEU A 149 -1.53 -10.39 9.25
CA LEU A 149 -2.43 -10.49 8.08
C LEU A 149 -3.14 -11.85 7.94
N CYS A 150 -2.56 -12.94 8.46
CA CYS A 150 -3.14 -14.28 8.40
C CYS A 150 -3.33 -14.83 9.81
N LYS A 151 -4.51 -15.43 10.07
CA LYS A 151 -4.82 -16.14 11.33
C LYS A 151 -4.51 -17.65 11.26
N CYS A 152 -3.89 -18.09 10.17
CA CYS A 152 -3.53 -19.48 9.94
C CYS A 152 -2.49 -19.99 10.96
N ASP A 153 -1.75 -19.09 11.60
CA ASP A 153 -0.88 -19.38 12.72
C ASP A 153 -1.72 -19.43 14.00
N GLY A 154 -2.34 -20.58 14.29
CA GLY A 154 -3.23 -20.80 15.44
C GLY A 154 -2.60 -20.61 16.84
N GLY A 155 -1.48 -19.90 16.97
CA GLY A 155 -0.87 -19.47 18.22
C GLY A 155 -1.16 -18.00 18.51
N SER A 156 -1.04 -17.62 19.79
CA SER A 156 -1.20 -16.24 20.27
C SER A 156 -0.20 -15.22 19.69
N GLY A 157 0.62 -15.60 18.70
CA GLY A 157 1.51 -14.74 17.96
C GLY A 157 1.35 -14.98 16.47
N SER A 158 1.03 -13.93 15.72
CA SER A 158 1.04 -13.97 14.26
C SER A 158 2.47 -14.04 13.76
N SER A 159 2.83 -15.02 12.94
CA SER A 159 4.16 -15.00 12.32
C SER A 159 4.20 -13.87 11.28
N PRO A 160 5.39 -13.32 11.00
CA PRO A 160 5.54 -12.43 9.87
C PRO A 160 5.19 -13.18 8.57
N GLY A 161 4.09 -12.82 7.91
CA GLY A 161 3.65 -13.46 6.68
C GLY A 161 4.29 -12.82 5.47
N ASN A 162 5.05 -13.56 4.67
CA ASN A 162 5.51 -13.09 3.36
C ASN A 162 4.42 -13.28 2.27
N PRO A 163 4.53 -12.64 1.09
CA PRO A 163 3.54 -12.79 0.02
C PRO A 163 3.28 -14.24 -0.37
N LEU A 164 4.31 -15.10 -0.35
CA LEU A 164 4.14 -16.51 -0.70
C LEU A 164 3.29 -17.25 0.33
N HIS A 165 3.52 -17.02 1.62
CA HIS A 165 2.68 -17.54 2.71
C HIS A 165 1.21 -17.17 2.51
N LEU A 166 0.92 -15.88 2.24
CA LEU A 166 -0.44 -15.42 2.02
C LEU A 166 -1.11 -16.09 0.82
N ALA A 167 -0.37 -16.27 -0.29
CA ALA A 167 -0.87 -16.96 -1.48
C ALA A 167 -1.20 -18.42 -1.19
N LEU A 168 -0.32 -19.13 -0.46
CA LEU A 168 -0.51 -20.54 -0.09
C LEU A 168 -1.68 -20.72 0.89
N CYS A 169 -1.77 -19.88 1.93
CA CYS A 169 -2.87 -19.92 2.90
C CYS A 169 -4.24 -19.66 2.25
N ARG A 170 -4.29 -18.93 1.14
CA ARG A 170 -5.51 -18.68 0.37
C ARG A 170 -5.71 -19.65 -0.81
N GLY A 171 -4.81 -20.62 -1.01
CA GLY A 171 -4.88 -21.56 -2.12
C GLY A 171 -4.70 -20.92 -3.51
N GLN A 172 -4.10 -19.74 -3.59
CA GLN A 172 -3.90 -19.00 -4.84
C GLN A 172 -2.70 -19.55 -5.60
N GLN A 173 -2.90 -20.69 -6.29
CA GLN A 173 -1.84 -21.37 -7.02
C GLN A 173 -1.13 -20.46 -8.02
N GLU A 174 -1.86 -19.72 -8.85
CA GLU A 174 -1.23 -18.85 -9.87
C GLU A 174 -0.35 -17.77 -9.23
N VAL A 175 -0.83 -17.13 -8.16
CA VAL A 175 -0.06 -16.11 -7.42
C VAL A 175 1.19 -16.71 -6.79
N ALA A 176 1.08 -17.91 -6.20
CA ALA A 176 2.23 -18.62 -5.64
C ALA A 176 3.28 -18.93 -6.73
N HIS A 177 2.86 -19.39 -7.91
CA HIS A 177 3.77 -19.62 -9.04
C HIS A 177 4.48 -18.34 -9.48
N ILE A 178 3.76 -17.23 -9.59
CA ILE A 178 4.36 -15.93 -9.97
C ILE A 178 5.40 -15.51 -8.93
N LEU A 179 5.10 -15.64 -7.65
CA LEU A 179 6.02 -15.28 -6.57
C LEU A 179 7.27 -16.16 -6.60
N LEU A 180 7.11 -17.48 -6.71
CA LEU A 180 8.23 -18.43 -6.81
C LEU A 180 9.11 -18.16 -8.03
N ALA A 181 8.50 -17.91 -9.20
CA ALA A 181 9.20 -17.57 -10.43
C ALA A 181 10.03 -16.28 -10.31
N ASN A 182 9.66 -15.39 -9.39
CA ASN A 182 10.36 -14.12 -9.12
C ASN A 182 11.24 -14.17 -7.86
N GLY A 183 11.60 -15.37 -7.39
CA GLY A 183 12.58 -15.55 -6.30
C GLY A 183 12.00 -15.48 -4.89
N ALA A 184 10.71 -15.79 -4.73
CA ALA A 184 10.13 -15.95 -3.40
C ALA A 184 10.75 -17.15 -2.66
N LYS A 185 11.14 -16.95 -1.40
CA LYS A 185 11.80 -17.97 -0.57
C LYS A 185 10.76 -18.84 0.12
N ILE A 186 10.97 -20.16 0.03
CA ILE A 186 10.11 -21.18 0.66
C ILE A 186 10.47 -21.35 2.16
N GLU A 187 11.74 -21.18 2.52
CA GLU A 187 12.25 -21.40 3.89
C GLU A 187 11.67 -20.43 4.93
N GLU A 188 11.16 -19.28 4.49
CA GLU A 188 10.51 -18.30 5.36
C GLU A 188 9.04 -18.68 5.71
N LEU A 189 8.59 -19.87 5.28
CA LEU A 189 7.28 -20.44 5.64
C LEU A 189 7.32 -21.26 6.93
N GLU A 190 8.49 -21.51 7.50
CA GLU A 190 8.59 -22.25 8.76
C GLU A 190 8.08 -21.38 9.91
N PRO A 191 7.03 -21.80 10.63
CA PRO A 191 6.66 -21.12 11.85
C PRO A 191 7.81 -21.33 12.84
N VAL A 192 8.18 -20.29 13.59
CA VAL A 192 9.21 -20.33 14.63
C VAL A 192 8.73 -21.19 15.81
N ILE A 193 8.55 -22.49 15.60
CA ILE A 193 8.13 -23.47 16.62
C ILE A 193 9.25 -24.50 16.86
N SER A 194 10.49 -24.23 16.47
CA SER A 194 11.59 -25.20 16.63
C SER A 194 12.93 -24.57 17.00
N LYS A 195 12.95 -23.66 17.98
CA LYS A 195 14.17 -23.44 18.78
C LYS A 195 13.85 -23.32 20.27
N THR A 196 13.41 -24.42 20.86
CA THR A 196 13.70 -24.70 22.28
C THR A 196 14.81 -25.76 22.30
N PRO A 197 15.99 -25.51 22.92
CA PRO A 197 16.83 -26.61 23.38
C PRO A 197 16.14 -27.40 24.49
#